data_AF-A0A2H2ZKT2-F1
#
_entry.id   AF-A0A2H2ZKT2-F1
#
_cell.length_a   1.000
_cell.length_b   1.000
_cell.length_c   1.000
_cell.angle_alpha   90.00
_cell.angle_beta   90.00
_cell.angle_gamma   90.00
#
_symmetry.space_group_name_H-M   'P 1'
#
loop_
_entity.id
_entity.type
_entity.pdbx_description
1 polymer ?
#
loop_
_entity_poly.entity_id
_entity_poly.type
_entity_poly.pdbx_seq_one_letter_code
_entity_poly.pdbx_strand_id
1 'polypeptide(L)'
;MATLMATPVALLPLLASAAVAASIPRDDSSSSSSSKTVWATPHDSYSSSIGVLGCKVNTNRVAYWPDSVDCNNICVSLQYQDRQVYLLRVDQSQGAHDVSYDAWNYLYTGYSATDKPFAGGPVEMTTQNVDASKCASLLHTKGHKLPLSAANSMNFLSSCLEQENSWVADNYVLYNILDSICTLGQDQVCTLDWPNANQPSCPGTLGVPDTLKSQPVWNIQYPSGDKVLAGAPPTVPTGVPVPAPSEGGDDENDAHSLVCPEFLFRITILSLSFSISFLMLW
;
A
#
# COMPACT_ATOMS: atom_id res chain seq x y z
N MET A 1 -70.70 -71.37 17.35
CA MET A 1 -71.80 -70.50 17.79
C MET A 1 -71.22 -69.51 18.78
N ALA A 2 -71.51 -68.22 18.55
CA ALA A 2 -71.19 -67.04 19.34
C ALA A 2 -69.73 -66.55 19.37
N THR A 3 -69.41 -65.25 19.35
CA THR A 3 -69.91 -64.02 18.67
C THR A 3 -68.75 -63.01 18.85
N LEU A 4 -68.51 -62.18 17.83
CA LEU A 4 -67.55 -61.07 17.79
C LEU A 4 -67.70 -60.07 18.97
N MET A 5 -66.60 -59.44 19.37
CA MET A 5 -66.57 -58.03 19.81
C MET A 5 -65.34 -57.36 19.20
N ALA A 6 -65.59 -56.40 18.31
CA ALA A 6 -64.60 -55.53 17.69
C ALA A 6 -64.38 -54.28 18.55
N THR A 7 -63.13 -53.83 18.69
CA THR A 7 -62.78 -52.51 19.24
C THR A 7 -62.15 -51.65 18.14
N PRO A 8 -62.55 -50.37 18.00
CA PRO A 8 -62.06 -49.49 16.95
C PRO A 8 -60.69 -48.87 17.34
N VAL A 9 -59.76 -48.89 16.39
CA VAL A 9 -58.50 -48.13 16.46
C VAL A 9 -58.81 -46.67 16.13
N ALA A 10 -58.57 -45.77 17.09
CA ALA A 10 -58.66 -44.33 16.87
C ALA A 10 -57.37 -43.84 16.17
N LEU A 11 -57.51 -43.32 14.95
CA LEU A 11 -56.48 -42.52 14.28
C LEU A 11 -56.45 -41.11 14.92
N LEU A 12 -55.33 -40.74 15.53
CA LEU A 12 -55.01 -39.34 15.82
C LEU A 12 -54.21 -38.73 14.64
N PRO A 13 -54.60 -37.57 14.09
CA PRO A 13 -53.78 -36.86 13.12
C PRO A 13 -52.65 -36.12 13.85
N LEU A 14 -51.39 -36.40 13.49
CA LEU A 14 -50.25 -35.54 13.80
C LEU A 14 -50.38 -34.25 12.99
N LEU A 15 -50.67 -33.14 13.66
CA LEU A 15 -50.49 -31.79 13.12
C LEU A 15 -48.99 -31.45 13.21
N ALA A 16 -48.29 -31.54 12.08
CA ALA A 16 -46.94 -31.03 11.95
C ALA A 16 -46.97 -29.49 11.88
N SER A 17 -46.48 -28.83 12.93
CA SER A 17 -46.23 -27.39 12.91
C SER A 17 -45.01 -27.10 12.02
N ALA A 18 -45.23 -26.55 10.83
CA ALA A 18 -44.18 -25.93 10.05
C ALA A 18 -43.75 -24.64 10.76
N ALA A 19 -42.64 -24.70 11.51
CA ALA A 19 -41.97 -23.51 12.00
C ALA A 19 -41.34 -22.79 10.80
N VAL A 20 -41.96 -21.69 10.37
CA VAL A 20 -41.36 -20.77 9.40
C VAL A 20 -40.21 -20.08 10.12
N ALA A 21 -38.98 -20.54 9.87
CA ALA A 21 -37.79 -19.79 10.26
C ALA A 21 -37.79 -18.48 9.47
N ALA A 22 -38.24 -17.40 10.11
CA ALA A 22 -38.04 -16.06 9.61
C ALA A 22 -36.53 -15.82 9.59
N SER A 23 -35.94 -15.84 8.40
CA SER A 23 -34.60 -15.32 8.15
C SER A 23 -34.61 -13.84 8.50
N ILE A 24 -34.14 -13.51 9.70
CA ILE A 24 -33.79 -12.13 10.05
C ILE A 24 -32.68 -11.75 9.05
N PRO A 25 -32.88 -10.74 8.19
CA PRO A 25 -31.77 -10.21 7.41
C PRO A 25 -30.72 -9.77 8.42
N ARG A 26 -29.55 -10.43 8.38
CA ARG A 26 -28.36 -9.86 8.98
C ARG A 26 -28.13 -8.56 8.23
N ASP A 27 -28.27 -7.44 8.93
CA ASP A 27 -27.68 -6.18 8.50
C ASP A 27 -26.17 -6.43 8.44
N ASP A 28 -25.70 -6.86 7.26
CA ASP A 28 -24.32 -6.63 6.89
C ASP A 28 -24.14 -5.12 7.04
N SER A 29 -23.34 -4.74 8.03
CA SER A 29 -22.82 -3.39 8.15
C SER A 29 -21.89 -3.17 6.96
N SER A 30 -22.46 -3.02 5.77
CA SER A 30 -21.79 -2.35 4.67
C SER A 30 -21.53 -0.96 5.22
N SER A 31 -20.28 -0.68 5.60
CA SER A 31 -19.85 0.71 5.72
C SER A 31 -20.30 1.34 4.42
N SER A 32 -21.25 2.28 4.47
CA SER A 32 -21.64 3.00 3.26
C SER A 32 -20.37 3.75 2.87
N SER A 33 -19.56 3.18 1.97
CA SER A 33 -18.35 3.83 1.51
C SER A 33 -18.85 4.95 0.63
N SER A 34 -19.05 6.11 1.25
CA SER A 34 -19.46 7.30 0.55
C SER A 34 -18.37 7.65 -0.43
N SER A 35 -18.76 7.85 -1.69
CA SER A 35 -17.86 8.39 -2.69
C SER A 35 -17.37 9.75 -2.22
N LYS A 36 -16.07 9.99 -2.36
CA LYS A 36 -15.41 11.26 -2.02
C LYS A 36 -14.78 11.85 -3.27
N THR A 37 -14.75 13.17 -3.34
CA THR A 37 -13.98 13.87 -4.37
C THR A 37 -12.56 14.10 -3.87
N VAL A 38 -11.57 13.80 -4.72
CA VAL A 38 -10.14 13.98 -4.45
C VAL A 38 -9.46 14.66 -5.63
N TRP A 39 -8.34 15.34 -5.36
CA TRP A 39 -7.47 15.90 -6.38
C TRP A 39 -6.30 14.95 -6.61
N ALA A 40 -6.44 14.08 -7.62
CA ALA A 40 -5.49 13.01 -7.88
C ALA A 40 -4.28 13.52 -8.70
N THR A 41 -3.08 13.15 -8.28
CA THR A 41 -1.80 13.52 -8.90
C THR A 41 -1.02 12.29 -9.36
N PRO A 42 -0.22 12.38 -10.44
CA PRO A 42 0.59 11.27 -10.91
C PRO A 42 1.84 11.06 -10.02
N HIS A 43 2.10 9.81 -9.65
CA HIS A 43 3.30 9.37 -8.93
C HIS A 43 4.10 8.39 -9.79
N ASP A 44 5.37 8.70 -10.06
CA ASP A 44 6.22 7.91 -10.96
C ASP A 44 6.93 6.71 -10.29
N SER A 45 7.04 6.71 -8.96
CA SER A 45 7.87 5.78 -8.20
C SER A 45 7.03 4.92 -7.27
N TYR A 46 7.23 3.60 -7.31
CA TYR A 46 6.59 2.69 -6.39
C TYR A 46 7.20 2.79 -4.98
N SER A 47 6.32 2.84 -3.98
CA SER A 47 6.68 2.69 -2.57
C SER A 47 5.50 2.10 -1.78
N SER A 48 5.77 1.71 -0.55
CA SER A 48 4.76 1.20 0.38
C SER A 48 5.19 1.44 1.83
N SER A 49 4.38 2.19 2.56
CA SER A 49 4.56 2.45 4.00
C SER A 49 4.22 1.26 4.88
N ILE A 50 3.45 0.30 4.36
CA ILE A 50 3.09 -0.94 5.08
C ILE A 50 3.90 -2.17 4.65
N GLY A 51 4.91 -1.97 3.80
CA GLY A 51 5.82 -3.04 3.39
C GLY A 51 5.22 -4.00 2.36
N VAL A 52 4.27 -3.56 1.53
CA VAL A 52 3.82 -4.34 0.37
C VAL A 52 4.93 -4.40 -0.67
N LEU A 53 5.12 -5.59 -1.25
CA LEU A 53 6.21 -5.87 -2.17
C LEU A 53 5.78 -5.60 -3.62
N GLY A 54 6.42 -4.61 -4.24
CA GLY A 54 6.15 -4.15 -5.60
C GLY A 54 6.30 -5.24 -6.65
N CYS A 55 7.28 -6.12 -6.46
CA CYS A 55 7.50 -7.26 -7.36
C CYS A 55 6.40 -8.33 -7.31
N LYS A 56 5.47 -8.25 -6.35
CA LYS A 56 4.37 -9.18 -6.16
C LYS A 56 2.99 -8.54 -6.42
N VAL A 57 2.96 -7.30 -6.91
CA VAL A 57 1.73 -6.56 -7.21
C VAL A 57 1.81 -5.83 -8.55
N ASN A 58 0.68 -5.31 -9.03
CA ASN A 58 0.66 -4.40 -10.17
C ASN A 58 0.98 -2.96 -9.72
N THR A 59 2.25 -2.55 -9.89
CA THR A 59 2.72 -1.21 -9.48
C THR A 59 2.15 -0.06 -10.32
N ASN A 60 1.48 -0.36 -11.43
CA ASN A 60 0.76 0.64 -12.24
C ASN A 60 -0.64 0.96 -11.70
N ARG A 61 -1.07 0.30 -10.62
CA ARG A 61 -2.41 0.44 -10.03
C ARG A 61 -2.35 0.61 -8.51
N VAL A 62 -1.61 1.63 -8.06
CA VAL A 62 -1.38 1.92 -6.65
C VAL A 62 -1.93 3.31 -6.29
N ALA A 63 -2.47 3.42 -5.07
CA ALA A 63 -2.90 4.67 -4.47
C ALA A 63 -2.03 5.00 -3.23
N TYR A 64 -1.62 6.27 -3.14
CA TYR A 64 -0.77 6.86 -2.11
C TYR A 64 -1.58 7.97 -1.42
N TRP A 65 -2.42 7.60 -0.47
CA TRP A 65 -3.39 8.52 0.16
C TRP A 65 -2.75 9.26 1.34
N PRO A 66 -3.26 10.44 1.72
CA PRO A 66 -2.70 11.17 2.86
C PRO A 66 -3.00 10.49 4.20
N ASP A 67 -4.11 9.77 4.27
CA ASP A 67 -4.52 9.00 5.43
C ASP A 67 -3.75 7.68 5.52
N SER A 68 -3.42 7.25 6.74
CA SER A 68 -2.75 5.97 7.00
C SER A 68 -3.50 4.78 6.41
N VAL A 69 -2.76 3.81 5.89
CA VAL A 69 -3.31 2.57 5.34
C VAL A 69 -3.96 1.77 6.46
N ASP A 70 -5.16 1.27 6.21
CA ASP A 70 -5.94 0.52 7.21
C ASP A 70 -6.04 -0.97 6.86
N CYS A 71 -6.56 -1.75 7.80
CA CYS A 71 -6.57 -3.21 7.76
C CYS A 71 -7.70 -3.82 6.91
N ASN A 72 -8.58 -3.01 6.31
CA ASN A 72 -9.80 -3.45 5.60
C ASN A 72 -9.97 -2.80 4.22
N ASN A 73 -9.67 -1.51 4.08
CA ASN A 73 -9.85 -0.71 2.86
C ASN A 73 -8.53 -0.60 2.07
N ILE A 74 -7.94 -1.75 1.75
CA ILE A 74 -6.73 -1.84 0.91
C ILE A 74 -7.02 -1.65 -0.58
N CYS A 75 -8.30 -1.60 -0.97
CA CYS A 75 -8.73 -1.41 -2.36
C CYS A 75 -9.64 -0.18 -2.48
N VAL A 76 -9.32 0.68 -3.44
CA VAL A 76 -10.14 1.85 -3.77
C VAL A 76 -10.51 1.83 -5.24
N SER A 77 -11.70 2.29 -5.57
CA SER A 77 -12.03 2.70 -6.93
C SER A 77 -11.64 4.16 -7.10
N LEU A 78 -11.16 4.52 -8.29
CA LEU A 78 -10.95 5.89 -8.71
C LEU A 78 -11.55 6.07 -10.09
N GLN A 79 -12.38 7.11 -10.25
CA GLN A 79 -13.14 7.38 -11.45
C GLN A 79 -12.91 8.80 -11.94
N TYR A 80 -12.72 8.91 -13.25
CA TYR A 80 -12.73 10.17 -13.98
C TYR A 80 -13.63 10.03 -15.20
N GLN A 81 -14.70 10.84 -15.25
CA GLN A 81 -15.73 10.74 -16.28
C GLN A 81 -16.29 9.29 -16.36
N ASP A 82 -16.24 8.68 -17.54
CA ASP A 82 -16.70 7.33 -17.84
C ASP A 82 -15.67 6.23 -17.51
N ARG A 83 -14.45 6.60 -17.13
CA ARG A 83 -13.35 5.65 -16.87
C ARG A 83 -13.15 5.41 -15.40
N GLN A 84 -12.95 4.15 -15.03
CA GLN A 84 -12.68 3.70 -13.67
C GLN A 84 -11.51 2.74 -13.65
N VAL A 85 -10.72 2.80 -12.58
CA VAL A 85 -9.74 1.79 -12.21
C VAL A 85 -9.89 1.43 -10.74
N TYR A 86 -9.42 0.24 -10.38
CA TYR A 86 -9.19 -0.14 -8.99
C TYR A 86 -7.70 0.02 -8.67
N LEU A 87 -7.41 0.51 -7.48
CA LEU A 87 -6.06 0.80 -7.01
C LEU A 87 -5.84 0.16 -5.65
N LEU A 88 -4.65 -0.42 -5.48
CA LEU A 88 -4.20 -0.94 -4.20
C LEU A 88 -3.67 0.22 -3.34
N ARG A 89 -4.28 0.45 -2.18
CA ARG A 89 -3.88 1.48 -1.22
C ARG A 89 -2.88 0.88 -0.24
N VAL A 90 -1.59 1.13 -0.47
CA VAL A 90 -0.48 0.49 0.29
C VAL A 90 0.57 1.47 0.77
N ASP A 91 0.35 2.75 0.51
CA ASP A 91 1.27 3.77 0.91
C ASP A 91 0.55 5.03 1.36
N GLN A 92 1.28 5.82 2.12
CA GLN A 92 0.84 7.10 2.62
C GLN A 92 1.64 8.21 1.92
N SER A 93 0.94 9.19 1.35
CA SER A 93 1.57 10.40 0.84
C SER A 93 1.84 11.40 1.97
N GLN A 94 2.57 12.48 1.66
CA GLN A 94 2.79 13.61 2.58
C GLN A 94 1.66 14.66 2.51
N GLY A 95 0.43 14.25 2.18
CA GLY A 95 -0.76 15.13 2.17
C GLY A 95 -1.53 15.21 0.85
N ALA A 96 -1.07 14.56 -0.22
CA ALA A 96 -1.72 14.54 -1.53
C ALA A 96 -2.46 13.22 -1.79
N HIS A 97 -3.35 13.17 -2.79
CA HIS A 97 -3.90 11.91 -3.26
C HIS A 97 -3.13 11.48 -4.50
N ASP A 98 -1.95 10.90 -4.33
CA ASP A 98 -1.15 10.47 -5.47
C ASP A 98 -1.56 9.06 -5.92
N VAL A 99 -1.47 8.78 -7.21
CA VAL A 99 -1.68 7.45 -7.78
C VAL A 99 -0.61 7.13 -8.80
N SER A 100 -0.34 5.86 -9.05
CA SER A 100 0.63 5.46 -10.08
C SER A 100 0.41 6.23 -11.38
N TYR A 101 1.49 6.76 -11.97
CA TYR A 101 1.40 7.62 -13.15
C TYR A 101 0.59 6.98 -14.27
N ASP A 102 0.72 5.67 -14.48
CA ASP A 102 -0.09 4.94 -15.46
C ASP A 102 -1.60 4.99 -15.19
N ALA A 103 -2.01 4.82 -13.93
CA ALA A 103 -3.42 4.90 -13.55
C ALA A 103 -3.97 6.30 -13.77
N TRP A 104 -3.23 7.33 -13.33
CA TRP A 104 -3.59 8.72 -13.53
C TRP A 104 -3.71 9.05 -15.03
N ASN A 105 -2.73 8.65 -15.84
CA ASN A 105 -2.69 8.92 -17.27
C ASN A 105 -3.82 8.21 -18.01
N TYR A 106 -4.12 6.95 -17.67
CA TYR A 106 -5.23 6.20 -18.24
C TYR A 106 -6.57 6.85 -17.91
N LEU A 107 -6.80 7.19 -16.64
CA LEU A 107 -8.03 7.86 -16.22
C LEU A 107 -8.22 9.19 -16.95
N TYR A 108 -7.17 9.99 -17.09
CA TYR A 108 -7.27 11.30 -17.73
C TYR A 108 -7.35 11.23 -19.26
N THR A 109 -6.45 10.47 -19.91
CA THR A 109 -6.24 10.48 -21.36
C THR A 109 -6.85 9.29 -22.11
N GLY A 110 -7.04 8.16 -21.42
CA GLY A 110 -7.53 6.91 -22.00
C GLY A 110 -6.41 5.96 -22.42
N TYR A 111 -5.15 6.35 -22.23
CA TYR A 111 -3.97 5.59 -22.65
C TYR A 111 -3.05 5.30 -21.46
N SER A 112 -2.29 4.20 -21.54
CA SER A 112 -1.17 3.97 -20.62
C SER A 112 -0.18 5.13 -20.69
N ALA A 113 0.45 5.46 -19.56
CA ALA A 113 1.56 6.42 -19.55
C ALA A 113 2.75 5.95 -20.40
N THR A 114 2.91 4.64 -20.61
CA THR A 114 3.96 4.09 -21.48
C THR A 114 3.63 4.16 -22.97
N ASP A 115 2.36 4.37 -23.31
CA ASP A 115 1.90 4.45 -24.71
C ASP A 115 1.74 5.90 -25.17
N LYS A 116 1.08 6.73 -24.36
CA LYS A 116 0.83 8.15 -24.64
C LYS A 116 0.94 8.96 -23.34
N PRO A 117 2.16 9.23 -22.87
CA PRO A 117 2.38 9.98 -21.64
C PRO A 117 1.84 11.41 -21.76
N PHE A 118 1.25 11.90 -20.68
CA PHE A 118 0.79 13.27 -20.56
C PHE A 118 1.40 13.95 -19.33
N ALA A 119 1.90 15.18 -19.52
CA ALA A 119 2.36 16.03 -18.44
C ALA A 119 1.18 16.86 -17.92
N GLY A 120 0.74 16.58 -16.70
CA GLY A 120 -0.32 17.32 -16.03
C GLY A 120 -0.18 17.34 -14.51
N GLY A 121 -1.09 18.03 -13.84
CA GLY A 121 -1.11 18.19 -12.39
C GLY A 121 -2.36 17.55 -11.75
N PRO A 122 -2.82 18.08 -10.61
CA PRO A 122 -4.00 17.55 -9.92
C PRO A 122 -5.24 17.57 -10.81
N VAL A 123 -5.99 16.47 -10.82
CA VAL A 123 -7.27 16.32 -11.52
C VAL A 123 -8.33 15.88 -10.52
N GLU A 124 -9.47 16.57 -10.53
CA GLU A 124 -10.62 16.21 -9.70
C GLU A 124 -11.19 14.85 -10.14
N MET A 125 -11.25 13.90 -9.21
CA MET A 125 -11.71 12.53 -9.43
C MET A 125 -12.58 12.05 -8.27
N THR A 126 -13.42 11.06 -8.53
CA THR A 126 -14.26 10.44 -7.50
C THR A 126 -13.62 9.15 -7.03
N THR A 127 -13.43 8.99 -5.73
CA THR A 127 -12.89 7.77 -5.12
C THR A 127 -13.87 7.14 -4.13
N GLN A 128 -13.76 5.83 -3.95
CA GLN A 128 -14.56 5.07 -3.00
C GLN A 128 -13.74 3.89 -2.48
N ASN A 129 -13.78 3.64 -1.17
CA ASN A 129 -13.30 2.36 -0.65
C ASN A 129 -14.22 1.25 -1.17
N VAL A 130 -13.63 0.19 -1.71
CA VAL A 130 -14.38 -0.96 -2.23
C VAL A 130 -13.85 -2.24 -1.61
N ASP A 131 -14.64 -3.31 -1.74
CA ASP A 131 -14.22 -4.63 -1.29
C ASP A 131 -12.86 -5.03 -1.91
N ALA A 132 -11.99 -5.59 -1.08
CA ALA A 132 -10.63 -5.97 -1.45
C ALA A 132 -10.57 -6.94 -2.63
N SER A 133 -11.61 -7.77 -2.85
CA SER A 133 -11.71 -8.66 -4.02
C SER A 133 -11.68 -7.92 -5.36
N LYS A 134 -12.07 -6.63 -5.41
CA LYS A 134 -11.96 -5.80 -6.61
C LYS A 134 -10.51 -5.57 -7.04
N CYS A 135 -9.57 -5.67 -6.10
CA CYS A 135 -8.13 -5.55 -6.34
C CYS A 135 -7.43 -6.91 -6.45
N ALA A 136 -8.15 -8.05 -6.44
CA ALA A 136 -7.53 -9.37 -6.45
C ALA A 136 -6.58 -9.56 -7.65
N SER A 137 -6.95 -9.09 -8.84
CA SER A 137 -6.11 -9.15 -10.04
C SER A 137 -4.83 -8.30 -9.97
N LEU A 138 -4.73 -7.38 -9.01
CA LEU A 138 -3.54 -6.57 -8.75
C LEU A 138 -2.52 -7.29 -7.86
N LEU A 139 -2.91 -8.41 -7.25
CA LEU A 139 -2.09 -9.21 -6.33
C LEU A 139 -1.63 -10.48 -7.06
N HIS A 140 -0.33 -10.58 -7.33
CA HIS A 140 0.25 -11.69 -8.11
C HIS A 140 0.61 -12.92 -7.27
N THR A 141 0.26 -12.91 -5.99
CA THR A 141 0.48 -14.05 -5.09
C THR A 141 -0.58 -15.12 -5.28
N LYS A 142 -0.28 -16.33 -4.80
CA LYS A 142 -1.26 -17.41 -4.75
C LYS A 142 -2.44 -17.00 -3.87
N GLY A 143 -3.66 -17.10 -4.42
CA GLY A 143 -4.89 -16.75 -3.71
C GLY A 143 -5.09 -15.25 -3.52
N HIS A 144 -4.35 -14.40 -4.24
CA HIS A 144 -4.48 -12.95 -4.17
C HIS A 144 -4.31 -12.39 -2.75
N LYS A 145 -3.35 -12.95 -2.02
CA LYS A 145 -2.95 -12.49 -0.68
C LYS A 145 -2.04 -11.27 -0.77
N LEU A 146 -2.17 -10.35 0.18
CA LEU A 146 -1.33 -9.17 0.31
C LEU A 146 0.14 -9.59 0.60
N PRO A 147 1.09 -9.32 -0.33
CA PRO A 147 2.48 -9.70 -0.16
C PRO A 147 3.23 -8.69 0.70
N LEU A 148 3.57 -9.07 1.91
CA LEU A 148 4.22 -8.21 2.89
C LEU A 148 5.69 -8.61 3.12
N SER A 149 6.55 -7.62 3.34
CA SER A 149 7.92 -7.81 3.81
C SER A 149 7.93 -8.34 5.24
N ALA A 150 8.43 -9.55 5.44
CA ALA A 150 8.53 -10.19 6.76
C ALA A 150 9.35 -9.36 7.76
N ALA A 151 10.35 -8.62 7.28
CA ALA A 151 11.21 -7.80 8.13
C ALA A 151 10.59 -6.44 8.45
N ASN A 152 9.85 -5.83 7.52
CA ASN A 152 9.48 -4.42 7.58
C ASN A 152 7.97 -4.13 7.68
N SER A 153 7.09 -5.14 7.60
CA SER A 153 5.64 -4.94 7.70
C SER A 153 5.04 -5.24 9.08
N MET A 154 5.84 -5.72 10.03
CA MET A 154 5.29 -6.39 11.22
C MET A 154 4.45 -5.49 12.12
N ASN A 155 4.78 -4.20 12.24
CA ASN A 155 3.97 -3.25 13.01
C ASN A 155 2.56 -3.07 12.41
N PHE A 156 2.46 -2.99 11.08
CA PHE A 156 1.17 -2.93 10.40
C PHE A 156 0.42 -4.25 10.56
N LEU A 157 1.07 -5.37 10.24
CA LEU A 157 0.42 -6.68 10.28
C LEU A 157 -0.06 -7.03 11.70
N SER A 158 0.73 -6.80 12.75
CA SER A 158 0.31 -7.05 14.13
C SER A 158 -0.92 -6.23 14.49
N SER A 159 -0.96 -4.95 14.12
CA SER A 159 -2.12 -4.08 14.38
C SER A 159 -3.40 -4.56 13.67
N CYS A 160 -3.26 -5.26 12.53
CA CYS A 160 -4.39 -5.86 11.82
C CYS A 160 -4.78 -7.21 12.42
N LEU A 161 -3.81 -8.02 12.86
CA LEU A 161 -4.05 -9.30 13.53
C LEU A 161 -4.72 -9.14 14.91
N GLU A 162 -4.57 -7.98 15.56
CA GLU A 162 -5.27 -7.63 16.80
C GLU A 162 -6.75 -7.23 16.58
N GLN A 163 -7.13 -6.88 15.35
CA GLN A 163 -8.50 -6.50 15.02
C GLN A 163 -9.33 -7.74 14.67
N GLU A 164 -10.51 -7.87 15.26
CA GLU A 164 -11.46 -8.89 14.85
C GLU A 164 -11.91 -8.65 13.40
N ASN A 165 -11.93 -9.71 12.59
CA ASN A 165 -12.42 -9.70 11.20
C ASN A 165 -11.69 -8.72 10.26
N SER A 166 -10.41 -8.45 10.49
CA SER A 166 -9.59 -7.69 9.52
C SER A 166 -9.38 -8.49 8.24
N TRP A 167 -9.63 -7.87 7.08
CA TRP A 167 -9.31 -8.49 5.78
C TRP A 167 -7.81 -8.84 5.67
N VAL A 168 -6.93 -7.92 6.09
CA VAL A 168 -5.47 -8.14 6.05
C VAL A 168 -5.07 -9.33 6.92
N ALA A 169 -5.63 -9.46 8.13
CA ALA A 169 -5.34 -10.58 9.02
C ALA A 169 -5.62 -11.95 8.37
N ASP A 170 -6.67 -12.04 7.55
CA ASP A 170 -7.06 -13.27 6.86
C ASP A 170 -6.34 -13.47 5.50
N ASN A 171 -5.84 -12.39 4.89
CA ASN A 171 -5.41 -12.36 3.49
C ASN A 171 -3.98 -11.85 3.28
N TYR A 172 -3.04 -12.18 4.16
CA TYR A 172 -1.62 -11.86 3.97
C TYR A 172 -0.75 -13.07 3.63
N VAL A 173 0.44 -12.77 3.09
CA VAL A 173 1.57 -13.68 2.97
C VAL A 173 2.87 -12.90 3.20
N LEU A 174 3.78 -13.46 3.99
CA LEU A 174 5.06 -12.84 4.31
C LEU A 174 6.17 -13.40 3.42
N TYR A 175 7.04 -12.52 2.93
CA TYR A 175 8.25 -12.90 2.21
C TYR A 175 9.49 -12.33 2.90
N ASN A 176 10.61 -13.06 2.84
CA ASN A 176 11.91 -12.61 3.31
C ASN A 176 12.57 -11.59 2.36
N ILE A 177 11.79 -10.73 1.72
CA ILE A 177 12.25 -9.63 0.89
C ILE A 177 12.28 -8.38 1.76
N LEU A 178 13.41 -7.68 1.76
CA LEU A 178 13.70 -6.63 2.72
C LEU A 178 13.03 -5.31 2.35
N ASP A 179 13.04 -4.91 1.08
CA ASP A 179 12.54 -3.61 0.64
C ASP A 179 11.30 -3.72 -0.28
N SER A 180 10.46 -2.68 -0.27
CA SER A 180 9.21 -2.65 -1.05
C SER A 180 9.45 -2.68 -2.56
N ILE A 181 10.59 -2.15 -3.03
CA ILE A 181 10.99 -2.19 -4.45
C ILE A 181 11.74 -3.47 -4.85
N CYS A 182 11.85 -4.45 -3.93
CA CYS A 182 12.41 -5.78 -4.17
C CYS A 182 13.85 -5.81 -4.71
N THR A 183 14.72 -4.92 -4.24
CA THR A 183 16.15 -4.93 -4.60
C THR A 183 17.01 -5.69 -3.59
N LEU A 184 16.49 -5.95 -2.38
CA LEU A 184 17.18 -6.59 -1.28
C LEU A 184 16.35 -7.71 -0.64
N GLY A 185 17.01 -8.78 -0.21
CA GLY A 185 16.42 -9.93 0.48
C GLY A 185 16.37 -11.20 -0.36
N GLN A 186 15.58 -12.15 0.11
CA GLN A 186 15.46 -13.50 -0.43
C GLN A 186 13.99 -13.80 -0.75
N ASP A 187 13.68 -14.26 -1.96
CA ASP A 187 12.31 -14.64 -2.32
C ASP A 187 11.91 -15.98 -1.68
N GLN A 188 11.57 -15.91 -0.40
CA GLN A 188 11.20 -17.04 0.43
C GLN A 188 9.95 -16.69 1.20
N VAL A 189 8.96 -17.57 1.19
CA VAL A 189 7.76 -17.40 2.02
C VAL A 189 8.12 -17.70 3.48
N CYS A 190 7.67 -16.83 4.38
CA CYS A 190 7.84 -16.96 5.82
C CYS A 190 6.53 -17.35 6.51
N THR A 191 6.65 -17.90 7.71
CA THR A 191 5.51 -18.25 8.58
C THR A 191 5.53 -17.40 9.85
N LEU A 192 4.36 -17.06 10.37
CA LEU A 192 4.20 -16.31 11.61
C LEU A 192 3.38 -17.14 12.60
N ASP A 193 3.89 -17.30 13.83
CA ASP A 193 3.18 -17.91 14.95
C ASP A 193 2.53 -16.80 15.80
N TRP A 194 1.40 -16.28 15.33
CA TRP A 194 0.66 -15.25 16.06
C TRP A 194 -0.41 -15.88 16.96
N PRO A 195 -0.63 -15.40 18.21
CA PRO A 195 0.03 -14.27 18.88
C PRO A 195 1.28 -14.64 19.70
N ASN A 196 1.81 -15.85 19.58
CA ASN A 196 2.90 -16.34 20.45
C ASN A 196 4.28 -15.75 20.10
N ALA A 197 4.46 -15.26 18.88
CA ALA A 197 5.69 -14.67 18.36
C ALA A 197 5.38 -13.49 17.44
N ASN A 198 6.16 -12.41 17.59
CA ASN A 198 6.06 -11.20 16.77
C ASN A 198 7.11 -11.14 15.64
N GLN A 199 7.97 -12.16 15.51
CA GLN A 199 8.98 -12.26 14.47
C GLN A 199 8.67 -13.45 13.54
N PRO A 200 8.54 -13.24 12.22
CA PRO A 200 8.35 -14.33 11.26
C PRO A 200 9.56 -15.27 11.19
N SER A 201 9.27 -16.56 11.01
CA SER A 201 10.26 -17.59 10.70
C SER A 201 10.36 -17.77 9.18
N CYS A 202 11.56 -17.63 8.63
CA CYS A 202 11.85 -17.79 7.21
C CYS A 202 12.85 -18.94 6.99
N PRO A 203 12.91 -19.56 5.79
CA PRO A 203 13.92 -20.57 5.47
C PRO A 203 15.37 -20.09 5.64
N GLY A 204 15.65 -18.85 5.24
CA GLY A 204 16.91 -18.15 5.49
C GLY A 204 16.83 -17.20 6.68
N THR A 205 17.96 -16.57 7.02
CA THR A 205 18.00 -15.52 8.04
C THR A 205 17.09 -14.35 7.63
N LEU A 206 16.20 -13.96 8.55
CA LEU A 206 15.27 -12.86 8.32
C LEU A 206 16.03 -11.54 8.10
N GLY A 207 15.67 -10.81 7.05
CA GLY A 207 16.12 -9.43 6.84
C GLY A 207 17.58 -9.29 6.37
N VAL A 208 18.20 -10.35 5.83
CA VAL A 208 19.52 -10.24 5.21
C VAL A 208 19.43 -9.39 3.94
N PRO A 209 20.28 -8.35 3.75
CA PRO A 209 20.24 -7.46 2.60
C PRO A 209 20.96 -8.06 1.37
N ASP A 210 20.67 -9.32 1.04
CA ASP A 210 21.20 -9.96 -0.17
C ASP A 210 20.64 -9.26 -1.41
N THR A 211 21.45 -9.02 -2.45
CA THR A 211 20.94 -8.38 -3.66
C THR A 211 19.94 -9.29 -4.39
N LEU A 212 18.71 -8.80 -4.56
CA LEU A 212 17.65 -9.48 -5.30
C LEU A 212 17.53 -8.89 -6.71
N LYS A 213 17.83 -9.71 -7.73
CA LYS A 213 17.78 -9.27 -9.15
C LYS A 213 16.73 -9.99 -9.99
N SER A 214 16.13 -11.05 -9.46
CA SER A 214 15.23 -11.92 -10.23
C SER A 214 13.83 -11.33 -10.44
N GLN A 215 13.47 -10.29 -9.68
CA GLN A 215 12.11 -9.75 -9.62
C GLN A 215 12.10 -8.22 -9.60
N PRO A 216 12.54 -7.58 -10.70
CA PRO A 216 12.67 -6.13 -10.76
C PRO A 216 11.31 -5.43 -10.66
N VAL A 217 11.29 -4.31 -9.94
CA VAL A 217 10.18 -3.36 -9.95
C VAL A 217 10.48 -2.24 -10.94
N TRP A 218 9.51 -1.92 -11.79
CA TRP A 218 9.63 -0.86 -12.79
C TRP A 218 8.71 0.31 -12.43
N ASN A 219 9.30 1.49 -12.44
CA ASN A 219 8.65 2.79 -12.36
C ASN A 219 8.36 3.29 -13.77
N ILE A 220 7.42 4.22 -13.90
CA ILE A 220 7.16 4.93 -15.15
C ILE A 220 7.50 6.39 -14.92
N GLN A 221 8.63 6.84 -15.46
CA GLN A 221 9.16 8.16 -15.23
C GLN A 221 8.19 9.23 -15.73
N TYR A 222 7.82 10.14 -14.84
CA TYR A 222 7.00 11.29 -15.21
C TYR A 222 7.89 12.44 -15.77
N PRO A 223 7.46 13.16 -16.82
CA PRO A 223 6.31 12.91 -17.67
C PRO A 223 6.67 12.14 -18.96
N SER A 224 7.84 11.49 -19.04
CA SER A 224 8.31 10.89 -20.29
C SER A 224 7.62 9.57 -20.64
N GLY A 225 7.06 8.86 -19.65
CA GLY A 225 6.48 7.53 -19.85
C GLY A 225 7.52 6.41 -19.91
N ASP A 226 8.81 6.71 -19.71
CA ASP A 226 9.88 5.71 -19.79
C ASP A 226 9.84 4.75 -18.61
N LYS A 227 10.04 3.45 -18.89
CA LYS A 227 10.21 2.45 -17.83
C LYS A 227 11.62 2.55 -17.25
N VAL A 228 11.70 2.86 -15.95
CA VAL A 228 12.96 2.95 -15.22
C VAL A 228 12.97 1.94 -14.08
N LEU A 229 14.11 1.28 -13.88
CA LEU A 229 14.26 0.29 -12.81
C LEU A 229 14.22 1.01 -11.45
N ALA A 230 13.35 0.58 -10.54
CA ALA A 230 13.28 1.15 -9.20
C ALA A 230 14.61 0.95 -8.45
N GLY A 231 15.10 2.00 -7.79
CA GLY A 231 16.39 1.99 -7.09
C GLY A 231 17.63 2.12 -8.00
N ALA A 232 17.46 2.25 -9.32
CA ALA A 232 18.57 2.58 -10.20
C ALA A 232 19.09 4.02 -9.95
N PRO A 233 20.38 4.28 -10.18
CA PRO A 233 20.92 5.64 -10.13
C PRO A 233 20.16 6.57 -11.10
N PRO A 234 20.02 7.86 -10.78
CA PRO A 234 19.44 8.83 -11.71
C PRO A 234 20.15 8.76 -13.06
N THR A 235 19.43 8.45 -14.12
CA THR A 235 19.95 8.53 -15.48
C THR A 235 20.04 10.01 -15.86
N VAL A 236 21.26 10.53 -16.02
CA VAL A 236 21.46 11.85 -16.60
C VAL A 236 20.94 11.80 -18.05
N PRO A 237 20.11 12.75 -18.51
CA PRO A 237 19.67 12.79 -19.89
C PRO A 237 20.88 12.84 -20.82
N THR A 238 21.06 11.80 -21.63
CA THR A 238 22.03 11.79 -22.74
C THR A 238 21.60 12.84 -23.74
N GLY A 239 22.15 14.05 -23.60
CA GLY A 239 21.79 15.20 -24.44
C GLY A 239 22.40 16.53 -23.99
N VAL A 240 22.91 16.63 -22.76
CA VAL A 240 23.74 17.77 -22.34
C VAL A 240 25.21 17.40 -22.54
N PRO A 241 25.97 18.10 -23.39
CA PRO A 241 27.42 17.92 -23.48
C PRO A 241 28.01 18.18 -22.09
N VAL A 242 28.57 17.15 -21.48
CA VAL A 242 29.46 17.32 -20.33
C VAL A 242 30.68 18.08 -20.83
N PRO A 243 31.02 19.26 -20.30
CA PRO A 243 32.28 19.91 -20.63
C PRO A 243 33.40 18.94 -20.25
N ALA A 244 34.31 18.67 -21.19
CA ALA A 244 35.47 17.83 -20.93
C ALA A 244 36.21 18.34 -19.68
N PRO A 245 36.72 17.45 -18.81
CA PRO A 245 37.59 17.88 -17.73
C PRO A 245 38.82 18.51 -18.36
N SER A 246 39.13 19.75 -17.97
CA SER A 246 40.37 20.40 -18.37
C SER A 246 41.53 19.61 -17.79
N GLU A 247 42.33 18.98 -18.64
CA GLU A 247 43.68 18.53 -18.30
C GLU A 247 44.48 19.77 -17.87
N GLY A 248 44.74 19.87 -16.57
CA GLY A 248 45.54 20.92 -15.97
C GLY A 248 46.49 20.25 -14.99
N GLY A 249 47.78 20.32 -15.33
CA GLY A 249 48.86 19.53 -14.78
C GLY A 249 49.09 19.66 -13.27
N ASP A 250 49.81 18.65 -12.82
CA ASP A 250 50.46 18.46 -11.53
C ASP A 250 51.20 19.73 -11.07
N ASP A 251 51.03 20.12 -9.80
CA ASP A 251 52.13 20.56 -8.95
C ASP A 251 51.72 20.64 -7.46
N GLU A 252 52.51 19.87 -6.69
CA GLU A 252 52.93 19.89 -5.29
C GLU A 252 52.38 20.93 -4.27
N ASN A 253 51.99 20.39 -3.10
CA ASN A 253 52.06 20.91 -1.72
C ASN A 253 52.17 22.42 -1.47
N ASP A 254 51.16 23.00 -0.80
CA ASP A 254 51.39 23.61 0.52
C ASP A 254 50.06 24.02 1.20
N ALA A 255 49.92 23.62 2.46
CA ALA A 255 48.84 24.04 3.33
C ALA A 255 49.13 25.43 3.89
N HIS A 256 48.39 26.48 3.49
CA HIS A 256 48.20 27.69 4.31
C HIS A 256 46.97 28.51 3.86
N SER A 257 45.95 28.51 4.73
CA SER A 257 45.06 29.62 5.12
C SER A 257 44.69 30.73 4.11
N LEU A 258 43.40 30.83 3.76
CA LEU A 258 42.69 32.05 3.30
C LEU A 258 41.20 31.87 3.66
N VAL A 259 40.77 32.27 4.86
CA VAL A 259 40.01 33.51 5.14
C VAL A 259 38.86 33.75 4.15
N CYS A 260 37.66 33.26 4.49
CA CYS A 260 36.40 33.74 3.89
C CYS A 260 35.97 35.04 4.58
N PRO A 261 35.62 36.11 3.83
CA PRO A 261 35.11 37.35 4.40
C PRO A 261 33.62 37.22 4.77
N GLU A 262 33.32 37.77 5.94
CA GLU A 262 32.01 37.94 6.57
C GLU A 262 30.92 38.44 5.60
N PHE A 263 29.81 37.71 5.49
CA PHE A 263 28.52 38.26 5.11
C PHE A 263 27.53 38.11 6.27
N LEU A 264 27.21 39.26 6.84
CA LEU A 264 26.29 39.52 7.93
C LEU A 264 24.88 38.97 7.63
N PHE A 265 24.40 38.04 8.45
CA PHE A 265 22.97 37.84 8.67
C PHE A 265 22.68 37.92 10.17
N ARG A 266 22.14 39.06 10.59
CA ARG A 266 21.59 39.28 11.93
C ARG A 266 20.35 38.39 12.12
N ILE A 267 20.40 37.47 13.08
CA ILE A 267 19.21 36.84 13.65
C ILE A 267 19.02 37.45 15.05
N THR A 268 17.92 38.18 15.22
CA THR A 268 17.49 38.73 16.51
C THR A 268 16.78 37.63 17.29
N ILE A 269 17.39 37.16 18.38
CA ILE A 269 16.79 36.24 19.34
C ILE A 269 15.92 37.08 20.30
N LEU A 270 14.60 36.85 20.30
CA LEU A 270 13.73 37.30 21.39
C LEU A 270 13.45 36.11 22.31
N SER A 271 13.98 36.22 23.52
CA SER A 271 13.74 35.34 24.66
C SER A 271 12.29 35.44 25.14
N LEU A 272 11.59 34.31 25.27
CA LEU A 272 10.46 34.19 26.19
C LEU A 272 10.74 33.09 27.21
N SER A 273 10.98 33.54 28.44
CA SER A 273 10.98 32.76 29.66
C SER A 273 9.55 32.32 29.98
N PHE A 274 9.32 31.03 30.20
CA PHE A 274 8.13 30.57 30.92
C PHE A 274 8.54 29.68 32.08
N SER A 275 8.16 30.15 33.26
CA SER A 275 8.40 29.56 34.57
C SER A 275 7.62 28.27 34.77
N ILE A 276 8.27 27.34 35.46
CA ILE A 276 7.71 26.13 36.04
C ILE A 276 6.84 26.52 37.24
N SER A 277 5.60 26.02 37.28
CA SER A 277 4.82 25.86 38.51
C SER A 277 4.14 24.49 38.51
N PHE A 278 4.48 23.73 39.54
CA PHE A 278 3.91 22.47 39.99
C PHE A 278 2.57 22.72 40.70
N LEU A 279 1.51 21.93 40.44
CA LEU A 279 0.73 21.15 41.44
C LEU A 279 -0.61 20.61 40.90
N MET A 280 -0.79 19.30 41.10
CA MET A 280 -1.96 18.59 41.65
C MET A 280 -3.32 18.43 40.91
N LEU A 281 -3.79 17.16 41.01
CA LEU A 281 -5.17 16.66 41.14
C LEU A 281 -6.03 16.53 39.86
N TRP A 282 -5.99 15.34 39.24
CA TRP A 282 -7.04 14.30 39.33
C TRP A 282 -6.52 12.99 38.72
#